data_AF-A0A518KA12-F1
#
_entry.id   AF-A0A518KA12-F1
#
_cell.length_a   1.000
_cell.length_b   1.000
_cell.length_c   1.000
_cell.angle_alpha   90.00
_cell.angle_beta   90.00
_cell.angle_gamma   90.00
#
_symmetry.space_group_name_H-M   'P 1'
#
loop_
_entity.id
_entity.type
_entity.pdbx_description
1 polymer ?
#
loop_
_entity_poly.entity_id
_entity_poly.type
_entity_poly.pdbx_seq_one_letter_code
_entity_poly.pdbx_strand_id
1 'polypeptide(L)'
;MPDRCSVLRPFALSVLVAALAARADAATVVIANHTTAPVAVEVGSAGAKLSQMIAPGDSIPFFSGTPLTATYGAGLNRKSEALAADAIYRFVSHTLGGHTGVELRRIGLTGEVMGAPNPAAWRTGAGPSDAPVKVIVCVDDDEPMREAQWQSRLTQRLKKASEIVERQSGVKFVPVGFQTWQSNNAVTDFTQSFREFENTITPPEDAIAIGFTSQYSLQLGRQHMGGTRGPLRRHVMLREWSPRISEAERIELLVHELGHYLGAGHSPEAASVMRPVLGDRPVRLRSEVVRFDPVNTLAIAMVGEEVRRRGVRDLAGITQSRRNRLQQVYTTLSSLTPGEPAGVALLRRLAQVGGDGKAEDSGAVTSDDRSEAAAAAVIEAVTRAAASNQKRDFDARLKGDELTDELVRAAAGAADDPKGFVIGVGIAIDNSGALRMNPRTRAAVEGIEPDRQRRQRLNLLGKPTARGREDLVKHFFVSAAMTALLGEKEAYLWGFGKELADATREGGSGFSFADLAADRAGVRFAKGVLAGNPPTAGLATSFRIDNYLPAIDGLPEGLPLNDVVKTYGGQGDPRFNAQIEEIDRRIEALPAYSLMRLGLP
;
A
#
# COMPACT_ATOMS: atom_id res chain seq x y z
N MET A 1 48.87 -69.43 -4.65
CA MET A 1 48.10 -69.13 -3.42
C MET A 1 49.06 -69.27 -2.27
N PRO A 2 49.12 -68.36 -1.27
CA PRO A 2 48.36 -67.11 -1.02
C PRO A 2 49.24 -65.88 -1.44
N ASP A 3 48.95 -64.60 -1.26
CA ASP A 3 47.80 -63.81 -0.85
C ASP A 3 47.95 -62.43 -1.50
N ARG A 4 46.83 -61.83 -1.93
CA ARG A 4 46.78 -60.51 -2.55
C ARG A 4 46.96 -59.42 -1.49
N CYS A 5 47.95 -58.56 -1.64
CA CYS A 5 48.01 -57.27 -0.95
C CYS A 5 48.26 -56.16 -1.98
N SER A 6 47.16 -55.58 -2.44
CA SER A 6 47.11 -54.44 -3.37
C SER A 6 47.57 -53.16 -2.67
N VAL A 7 48.68 -52.60 -3.16
CA VAL A 7 49.25 -51.32 -2.75
C VAL A 7 48.33 -50.18 -3.22
N LEU A 8 47.64 -49.53 -2.29
CA LEU A 8 46.93 -48.27 -2.50
C LEU A 8 47.94 -47.10 -2.50
N ARG A 9 48.07 -46.44 -3.65
CA ARG A 9 48.75 -45.13 -3.78
C ARG A 9 47.87 -44.04 -3.16
N PRO A 10 48.40 -43.10 -2.37
CA PRO A 10 47.62 -41.96 -1.91
C PRO A 10 47.48 -40.95 -3.06
N PHE A 11 46.25 -40.75 -3.53
CA PHE A 11 45.90 -39.57 -4.31
C PHE A 11 45.93 -38.36 -3.36
N ALA A 12 46.90 -37.47 -3.56
CA ALA A 12 46.90 -36.16 -2.93
C ALA A 12 45.73 -35.34 -3.50
N LEU A 13 44.63 -35.30 -2.77
CA LEU A 13 43.50 -34.42 -3.08
C LEU A 13 43.91 -33.00 -2.69
N SER A 14 44.40 -32.23 -3.66
CA SER A 14 44.57 -30.79 -3.51
C SER A 14 43.20 -30.15 -3.33
N VAL A 15 42.80 -29.94 -2.07
CA VAL A 15 41.62 -29.14 -1.73
C VAL A 15 41.96 -27.70 -2.09
N LEU A 16 41.54 -27.27 -3.27
CA LEU A 16 41.48 -25.87 -3.65
C LEU A 16 40.39 -25.23 -2.77
N VAL A 17 40.78 -24.72 -1.60
CA VAL A 17 39.93 -23.82 -0.83
C VAL A 17 39.84 -22.53 -1.63
N ALA A 18 38.87 -22.46 -2.54
CA ALA A 18 38.41 -21.20 -3.07
C ALA A 18 37.87 -20.42 -1.86
N ALA A 19 38.67 -19.50 -1.33
CA ALA A 19 38.20 -18.50 -0.40
C ALA A 19 37.09 -17.74 -1.12
N LEU A 20 35.83 -18.09 -0.83
CA LEU A 20 34.68 -17.25 -1.14
C LEU A 20 34.90 -15.95 -0.37
N ALA A 21 35.52 -14.97 -1.03
CA ALA A 21 35.52 -13.60 -0.55
C ALA A 21 34.04 -13.20 -0.46
N ALA A 22 33.52 -13.13 0.75
CA ALA A 22 32.15 -12.71 1.00
C ALA A 22 31.91 -11.37 0.31
N ARG A 23 30.93 -11.32 -0.61
CA ARG A 23 30.51 -10.06 -1.24
C ARG A 23 30.00 -9.13 -0.15
N ALA A 24 30.52 -7.92 -0.13
CA ALA A 24 30.63 -7.07 1.05
C ALA A 24 29.39 -6.23 1.38
N ASP A 25 29.37 -5.61 2.57
CA ASP A 25 28.39 -4.60 3.02
C ASP A 25 29.14 -3.28 3.27
N ALA A 26 28.96 -2.22 2.47
CA ALA A 26 29.33 -0.86 2.90
C ALA A 26 28.17 -0.23 3.67
N ALA A 27 28.42 0.25 4.90
CA ALA A 27 27.42 0.98 5.65
C ALA A 27 27.17 2.35 5.02
N THR A 28 25.96 2.87 5.21
CA THR A 28 25.54 4.18 4.70
C THR A 28 25.38 5.16 5.85
N VAL A 29 25.87 6.39 5.71
CA VAL A 29 25.51 7.49 6.63
C VAL A 29 24.98 8.66 5.83
N VAL A 30 23.84 9.21 6.23
CA VAL A 30 23.30 10.41 5.62
C VAL A 30 23.56 11.59 6.54
N ILE A 31 24.12 12.67 6.00
CA ILE A 31 24.27 13.94 6.71
C ILE A 31 23.44 15.00 5.98
N ALA A 32 22.46 15.55 6.69
CA ALA A 32 21.60 16.62 6.23
C ALA A 32 22.03 17.98 6.81
N ASN A 33 21.77 19.06 6.10
CA ASN A 33 22.00 20.42 6.62
C ASN A 33 20.66 21.14 6.84
N HIS A 34 20.23 21.27 8.10
CA HIS A 34 19.03 22.02 8.48
C HIS A 34 19.36 23.42 9.02
N THR A 35 20.57 23.92 8.73
CA THR A 35 20.96 25.31 9.01
C THR A 35 20.61 26.21 7.83
N THR A 36 20.72 27.53 8.01
CA THR A 36 20.43 28.52 6.96
C THR A 36 21.63 28.81 6.05
N ALA A 37 22.80 28.22 6.32
CA ALA A 37 24.04 28.45 5.58
C ALA A 37 24.70 27.11 5.19
N PRO A 38 25.54 27.08 4.14
CA PRO A 38 26.32 25.88 3.83
C PRO A 38 27.23 25.47 4.99
N VAL A 39 27.32 24.17 5.26
CA VAL A 39 28.20 23.62 6.30
C VAL A 39 29.29 22.78 5.65
N ALA A 40 30.55 23.11 5.94
CA ALA A 40 31.69 22.30 5.57
C ALA A 40 31.89 21.19 6.59
N VAL A 41 32.02 19.95 6.11
CA VAL A 41 32.30 18.77 6.92
C VAL A 41 33.35 17.90 6.23
N GLU A 42 34.30 17.39 7.01
CA GLU A 42 35.20 16.33 6.57
C GLU A 42 34.66 15.00 7.10
N VAL A 43 34.33 14.08 6.22
CA VAL A 43 33.86 12.73 6.58
C VAL A 43 34.87 11.71 6.13
N GLY A 44 35.32 10.84 7.03
CA GLY A 44 36.32 9.84 6.68
C GLY A 44 36.71 8.91 7.81
N SER A 45 37.48 7.89 7.43
CA SER A 45 38.16 6.99 8.37
C SER A 45 39.59 7.47 8.64
N ALA A 46 40.33 6.79 9.52
CA ALA A 46 41.63 7.22 10.06
C ALA A 46 42.77 7.45 9.03
N GLY A 47 42.54 7.27 7.73
CA GLY A 47 43.53 7.52 6.67
C GLY A 47 43.00 8.22 5.40
N ALA A 48 41.68 8.37 5.22
CA ALA A 48 41.09 9.03 4.06
C ALA A 48 39.86 9.85 4.48
N LYS A 49 39.91 11.16 4.22
CA LYS A 49 38.82 12.10 4.51
C LYS A 49 38.34 12.77 3.24
N LEU A 50 37.02 12.81 3.06
CA LEU A 50 36.35 13.56 2.02
C LEU A 50 35.84 14.88 2.61
N SER A 51 36.28 16.00 2.06
CA SER A 51 35.72 17.31 2.41
C SER A 51 34.48 17.57 1.55
N GLN A 52 33.37 17.89 2.19
CA GLN A 52 32.10 18.14 1.55
C GLN A 52 31.48 19.43 2.08
N MET A 53 31.00 20.27 1.16
CA MET A 53 30.12 21.39 1.47
C MET A 53 28.68 20.91 1.33
N ILE A 54 27.88 21.01 2.38
CA ILE A 54 26.46 20.62 2.37
C ILE A 54 25.61 21.89 2.35
N ALA A 55 24.87 22.12 1.27
CA ALA A 55 24.01 23.29 1.14
C ALA A 55 22.75 23.19 2.03
N PRO A 56 22.12 24.32 2.40
CA PRO A 56 20.88 24.31 3.19
C PRO A 56 19.78 23.43 2.57
N GLY A 57 19.23 22.52 3.38
CA GLY A 57 18.20 21.56 3.01
C GLY A 57 18.70 20.31 2.28
N ASP A 58 19.99 20.21 1.94
CA ASP A 58 20.53 19.04 1.26
C ASP A 58 20.85 17.90 2.22
N SER A 59 20.72 16.67 1.72
CA SER A 59 21.07 15.42 2.39
C SER A 59 22.06 14.64 1.53
N ILE A 60 23.25 14.36 2.06
CA ILE A 60 24.33 13.69 1.32
C ILE A 60 24.64 12.33 1.97
N PRO A 61 24.60 11.23 1.20
CA PRO A 61 25.02 9.92 1.67
C PRO A 61 26.55 9.76 1.60
N PHE A 62 27.11 9.07 2.59
CA PHE A 62 28.48 8.63 2.65
C PHE A 62 28.49 7.12 2.77
N PHE A 63 29.22 6.45 1.87
CA PHE A 63 29.33 5.00 1.83
C PHE A 63 30.71 4.58 2.33
N SER A 64 30.77 3.69 3.32
CA SER A 64 32.06 3.20 3.82
C SER A 64 31.95 1.80 4.42
N GLY A 65 32.96 0.98 4.17
CA GLY A 65 33.15 -0.30 4.85
C GLY A 65 33.93 -0.18 6.17
N THR A 66 34.31 1.04 6.57
CA THR A 66 35.05 1.31 7.81
C THR A 66 34.39 2.43 8.59
N PRO A 67 34.52 2.46 9.93
CA PRO A 67 33.95 3.50 10.78
C PRO A 67 34.28 4.91 10.29
N LEU A 68 33.24 5.73 10.12
CA LEU A 68 33.38 7.12 9.71
C LEU A 68 33.35 8.06 10.91
N THR A 69 34.13 9.13 10.81
CA THR A 69 34.07 10.29 11.69
C THR A 69 33.68 11.53 10.88
N ALA A 70 32.83 12.38 11.45
CA ALA A 70 32.53 13.70 10.90
C ALA A 70 33.30 14.75 11.68
N THR A 71 34.12 15.54 10.98
CA THR A 71 34.83 16.70 11.54
C THR A 71 34.26 17.98 10.95
N TYR A 72 33.82 18.91 11.79
CA TYR A 72 33.15 20.15 11.35
C TYR A 72 33.44 21.32 12.29
N GLY A 73 33.11 22.54 11.87
CA GLY A 73 33.47 23.78 12.58
C GLY A 73 34.85 24.31 12.21
N ALA A 74 35.27 25.41 12.83
CA ALA A 74 36.53 26.11 12.50
C ALA A 74 37.32 26.49 13.76
N GLY A 75 38.65 26.53 13.63
CA GLY A 75 39.56 26.94 14.69
C GLY A 75 39.41 26.12 15.97
N LEU A 76 39.29 26.81 17.11
CA LEU A 76 39.12 26.19 18.44
C LEU A 76 37.75 25.50 18.62
N ASN A 77 36.78 25.75 17.73
CA ASN A 77 35.44 25.14 17.77
C ASN A 77 35.30 23.94 16.84
N ARG A 78 36.41 23.40 16.31
CA ARG A 78 36.41 22.21 15.47
C ARG A 78 36.01 20.98 16.32
N LYS A 79 34.92 20.33 15.94
CA LYS A 79 34.40 19.11 16.59
C LYS A 79 34.65 17.91 15.70
N SER A 80 34.90 16.75 16.32
CA SER A 80 35.02 15.47 15.62
C SER A 80 34.19 14.43 16.35
N GLU A 81 33.26 13.79 15.64
CA GLU A 81 32.30 12.86 16.21
C GLU A 81 32.27 11.56 15.39
N ALA A 82 32.17 10.43 16.09
CA ALA A 82 31.99 9.12 15.44
C ALA A 82 30.56 9.00 14.91
N LEU A 83 30.43 8.42 13.71
CA LEU A 83 29.15 8.18 13.07
C LEU A 83 28.72 6.73 13.28
N ALA A 84 27.42 6.51 13.47
CA ALA A 84 26.81 5.19 13.49
C ALA A 84 26.54 4.71 12.05
N ALA A 85 26.74 3.42 11.78
CA ALA A 85 26.38 2.80 10.52
C ALA A 85 24.86 2.88 10.26
N ASP A 86 24.47 3.02 9.00
CA ASP A 86 23.08 3.07 8.51
C ASP A 86 22.21 4.11 9.23
N ALA A 87 22.80 5.25 9.57
CA ALA A 87 22.17 6.30 10.37
C ALA A 87 22.06 7.63 9.63
N ILE A 88 21.18 8.49 10.15
CA ILE A 88 20.94 9.84 9.64
C ILE A 88 21.39 10.85 10.69
N TYR A 89 22.11 11.86 10.25
CA TYR A 89 22.52 13.00 11.06
C TYR A 89 22.05 14.30 10.40
N ARG A 90 21.80 15.33 11.20
CA ARG A 90 21.50 16.68 10.72
C ARG A 90 22.34 17.72 11.43
N PHE A 91 22.83 18.69 10.68
CA PHE A 91 23.34 19.93 11.24
C PHE A 91 22.18 20.83 11.64
N VAL A 92 22.22 21.33 12.88
CA VAL A 92 21.29 22.35 13.39
C VAL A 92 22.08 23.52 13.95
N SER A 93 21.54 24.73 13.77
CA SER A 93 22.09 25.93 14.39
C SER A 93 21.72 25.95 15.87
N HIS A 94 22.65 26.33 16.74
CA HIS A 94 22.39 26.61 18.13
C HIS A 94 22.99 27.96 18.51
N THR A 95 22.37 28.67 19.45
CA THR A 95 22.88 29.94 19.94
C THR A 95 23.24 29.77 21.41
N LEU A 96 24.51 29.99 21.76
CA LEU A 96 24.99 29.97 23.13
C LEU A 96 25.74 31.28 23.40
N GLY A 97 25.32 32.05 24.41
CA GLY A 97 26.02 33.29 24.81
C GLY A 97 26.13 34.37 23.72
N GLY A 98 25.19 34.42 22.77
CA GLY A 98 25.22 35.38 21.65
C GLY A 98 26.01 34.93 20.43
N HIS A 99 26.64 33.75 20.47
CA HIS A 99 27.32 33.15 19.32
C HIS A 99 26.47 32.04 18.69
N THR A 100 26.30 32.10 17.36
CA THR A 100 25.65 31.04 16.59
C THR A 100 26.68 30.00 16.18
N GLY A 101 26.49 28.76 16.64
CA GLY A 101 27.28 27.59 16.27
C GLY A 101 26.45 26.56 15.52
N VAL A 102 27.13 25.51 15.04
CA VAL A 102 26.49 24.34 14.43
C VAL A 102 26.73 23.10 15.30
N GLU A 103 25.73 22.23 15.36
CA GLU A 103 25.77 20.98 16.08
C GLU A 103 25.27 19.86 15.17
N LEU A 104 25.97 18.73 15.16
CA LEU A 104 25.56 17.53 14.46
C LEU A 104 24.69 16.67 15.39
N ARG A 105 23.45 16.41 15.00
CA ARG A 105 22.51 15.60 15.78
C ARG A 105 22.05 14.38 14.99
N ARG A 106 22.09 13.20 15.61
CA ARG A 106 21.53 11.98 15.01
C ARG A 106 19.99 12.06 15.02
N ILE A 107 19.37 11.68 13.91
CA ILE A 107 17.91 11.49 13.79
C ILE A 107 17.62 10.02 14.10
N GLY A 108 16.73 9.76 15.07
CA GLY A 108 16.28 8.42 15.41
C GLY A 108 15.14 7.97 14.51
N LEU A 109 15.15 6.69 14.11
CA LEU A 109 14.06 6.05 13.40
C LEU A 109 13.06 5.41 14.39
N THR A 110 11.84 5.19 13.94
CA THR A 110 10.79 4.52 14.73
C THR A 110 11.23 3.10 15.09
N GLY A 111 11.22 2.78 16.38
CA GLY A 111 11.67 1.48 16.90
C GLY A 111 13.19 1.30 16.99
N GLU A 112 13.98 2.35 16.74
CA GLU A 112 15.43 2.32 16.91
C GLU A 112 15.82 2.58 18.38
N VAL A 113 16.69 1.73 18.91
CA VAL A 113 17.36 1.99 20.20
C VAL A 113 18.60 2.83 19.94
N MET A 114 18.57 4.09 20.37
CA MET A 114 19.65 5.05 20.17
C MET A 114 20.81 4.75 21.13
N GLY A 115 21.87 4.13 20.61
CA GLY A 115 23.13 3.88 21.32
C GLY A 115 24.31 4.64 20.72
N ALA A 116 25.44 4.59 21.42
CA ALA A 116 26.71 5.09 20.90
C ALA A 116 27.08 4.39 19.58
N PRO A 117 27.78 5.08 18.66
CA PRO A 117 28.29 4.47 17.43
C PRO A 117 29.06 3.19 17.72
N ASN A 118 28.65 2.07 17.12
CA ASN A 118 29.32 0.78 17.26
C ASN A 118 30.24 0.53 16.06
N PRO A 119 31.58 0.52 16.24
CA PRO A 119 32.52 0.24 15.17
C PRO A 119 32.32 -1.13 14.51
N ALA A 120 31.83 -2.13 15.24
CA ALA A 120 31.59 -3.47 14.71
C ALA A 120 30.38 -3.55 13.75
N ALA A 121 29.53 -2.52 13.71
CA ALA A 121 28.43 -2.44 12.74
C ALA A 121 28.92 -2.07 11.33
N TRP A 122 30.15 -1.54 11.21
CA TRP A 122 30.79 -1.24 9.94
C TRP A 122 31.45 -2.50 9.41
N ARG A 123 30.86 -3.11 8.38
CA ARG A 123 31.41 -4.30 7.74
C ARG A 123 32.36 -3.90 6.63
N THR A 124 33.47 -4.60 6.50
CA THR A 124 34.39 -4.41 5.36
C THR A 124 34.03 -5.33 4.22
N GLY A 125 34.08 -4.79 3.01
CA GLY A 125 34.63 -5.56 1.90
C GLY A 125 34.54 -4.85 0.57
N ALA A 126 35.35 -5.36 -0.37
CA ALA A 126 35.44 -4.88 -1.73
C ALA A 126 34.31 -5.49 -2.57
N GLY A 127 33.40 -4.65 -3.05
CA GLY A 127 32.56 -4.97 -4.21
C GLY A 127 33.23 -4.42 -5.47
N PRO A 128 32.96 -5.00 -6.66
CA PRO A 128 33.43 -4.43 -7.93
C PRO A 128 32.89 -3.01 -8.14
N SER A 129 33.49 -2.28 -9.09
CA SER A 129 33.10 -0.93 -9.50
C SER A 129 31.58 -0.76 -9.60
N ASP A 130 31.08 0.39 -9.15
CA ASP A 130 29.65 0.75 -9.17
C ASP A 130 28.98 0.42 -10.52
N ALA A 131 28.22 -0.67 -10.56
CA ALA A 131 27.56 -1.12 -11.78
C ALA A 131 26.30 -0.28 -12.06
N PRO A 132 26.12 0.28 -13.28
CA PRO A 132 24.92 1.03 -13.61
C PRO A 132 23.70 0.11 -13.75
N VAL A 133 22.52 0.69 -13.55
CA VAL A 133 21.24 0.09 -13.94
C VAL A 133 21.00 0.40 -15.41
N LYS A 134 20.91 -0.65 -16.22
CA LYS A 134 20.62 -0.54 -17.65
C LYS A 134 19.14 -0.25 -17.87
N VAL A 135 18.84 0.64 -18.81
CA VAL A 135 17.48 1.10 -19.10
C VAL A 135 17.16 0.89 -20.58
N ILE A 136 16.03 0.24 -20.85
CA ILE A 136 15.34 0.28 -22.14
C ILE A 136 14.34 1.44 -22.06
N VAL A 137 14.51 2.45 -22.91
CA VAL A 137 13.61 3.60 -22.96
C VAL A 137 12.49 3.31 -23.96
N CYS A 138 11.26 3.33 -23.49
CA CYS A 138 10.11 2.97 -24.31
C CYS A 138 9.17 4.16 -24.51
N VAL A 139 8.53 4.24 -25.67
CA VAL A 139 7.39 5.15 -25.94
C VAL A 139 6.21 4.39 -26.53
N ASP A 140 5.00 4.90 -26.34
CA ASP A 140 3.84 4.37 -27.07
C ASP A 140 3.82 4.84 -28.52
N ASP A 141 2.93 4.25 -29.30
CA ASP A 141 2.64 4.61 -30.69
C ASP A 141 2.02 6.01 -30.86
N ASP A 142 1.57 6.62 -29.77
CA ASP A 142 1.09 8.00 -29.71
C ASP A 142 2.21 9.05 -29.59
N GLU A 143 3.49 8.66 -29.45
CA GLU A 143 4.61 9.62 -29.41
C GLU A 143 4.71 10.42 -30.72
N PRO A 144 4.52 11.76 -30.67
CA PRO A 144 4.38 12.56 -31.88
C PRO A 144 5.72 12.85 -32.58
N MET A 145 6.85 12.72 -31.89
CA MET A 145 8.16 13.02 -32.47
C MET A 145 8.72 11.84 -33.27
N ARG A 146 9.55 12.15 -34.27
CA ARG A 146 10.31 11.10 -34.99
C ARG A 146 11.27 10.39 -34.05
N GLU A 147 11.57 9.14 -34.37
CA GLU A 147 12.42 8.25 -33.56
C GLU A 147 13.69 8.91 -33.03
N ALA A 148 14.53 9.46 -33.90
CA ALA A 148 15.79 10.09 -33.50
C ALA A 148 15.59 11.29 -32.55
N GLN A 149 14.45 11.99 -32.62
CA GLN A 149 14.16 13.17 -31.81
C GLN A 149 13.71 12.78 -30.40
N TRP A 150 12.75 11.86 -30.26
CA TRP A 150 12.31 11.43 -28.94
C TRP A 150 13.41 10.66 -28.22
N GLN A 151 14.20 9.82 -28.92
CA GLN A 151 15.31 9.08 -28.33
C GLN A 151 16.34 10.04 -27.71
N SER A 152 16.70 11.10 -28.44
CA SER A 152 17.63 12.13 -27.95
C SER A 152 17.04 12.89 -26.75
N ARG A 153 15.78 13.32 -26.83
CA ARG A 153 15.06 14.03 -25.76
C ARG A 153 15.00 13.21 -24.46
N LEU A 154 14.52 11.97 -24.54
CA LEU A 154 14.35 11.10 -23.37
C LEU A 154 15.68 10.61 -22.80
N THR A 155 16.70 10.41 -23.65
CA THR A 155 18.07 10.13 -23.19
C THR A 155 18.63 11.28 -22.35
N GLN A 156 18.45 12.53 -22.81
CA GLN A 156 18.90 13.70 -22.05
C GLN A 156 18.13 13.87 -20.74
N ARG A 157 16.82 13.60 -20.74
CA ARG A 157 16.00 13.61 -19.52
C ARG A 157 16.46 12.57 -18.52
N LEU A 158 16.62 11.32 -18.95
CA LEU A 158 17.10 10.22 -18.12
C LEU A 158 18.48 10.51 -17.56
N LYS A 159 19.38 11.08 -18.36
CA LYS A 159 20.71 11.50 -17.90
C LYS A 159 20.62 12.50 -16.74
N LYS A 160 19.82 13.56 -16.88
CA LYS A 160 19.64 14.58 -15.83
C LYS A 160 19.00 14.01 -14.57
N ALA A 161 17.96 13.18 -14.71
CA ALA A 161 17.33 12.51 -13.57
C ALA A 161 18.32 11.54 -12.88
N SER A 162 19.09 10.78 -13.65
CA SER A 162 20.13 9.89 -13.13
C SER A 162 21.20 10.66 -12.37
N GLU A 163 21.65 11.82 -12.84
CA GLU A 163 22.64 12.64 -12.13
C GLU A 163 22.12 13.10 -10.76
N ILE A 164 20.81 13.35 -10.62
CA ILE A 164 20.18 13.70 -9.33
C ILE A 164 20.13 12.48 -8.41
N VAL A 165 19.59 11.36 -8.91
CA VAL A 165 19.44 10.12 -8.14
C VAL A 165 20.80 9.54 -7.75
N GLU A 166 21.81 9.62 -8.61
CA GLU A 166 23.17 9.16 -8.36
C GLU A 166 23.81 9.89 -7.18
N ARG A 167 23.58 11.20 -7.01
CA ARG A 167 24.11 11.94 -5.85
C ARG A 167 23.55 11.46 -4.51
N GLN A 168 22.32 10.95 -4.48
CA GLN A 168 21.62 10.60 -3.24
C GLN A 168 21.50 9.09 -3.00
N SER A 169 21.70 8.27 -4.03
CA SER A 169 21.69 6.80 -3.92
C SER A 169 23.02 6.16 -4.30
N GLY A 170 23.83 6.84 -5.12
CA GLY A 170 24.98 6.33 -5.86
C GLY A 170 24.62 5.58 -7.16
N VAL A 171 23.33 5.28 -7.41
CA VAL A 171 22.87 4.50 -8.58
C VAL A 171 22.83 5.36 -9.82
N LYS A 172 23.47 4.87 -10.89
CA LYS A 172 23.43 5.48 -12.22
C LYS A 172 22.53 4.67 -13.14
N PHE A 173 21.61 5.35 -13.83
CA PHE A 173 20.73 4.78 -14.84
C PHE A 173 21.26 5.13 -16.23
N VAL A 174 21.47 4.12 -17.07
CA VAL A 174 22.08 4.28 -18.39
C VAL A 174 21.17 3.69 -19.46
N PRO A 175 20.76 4.47 -20.48
CA PRO A 175 20.00 3.94 -21.59
C PRO A 175 20.89 3.00 -22.42
N VAL A 176 20.39 1.80 -22.69
CA VAL A 176 21.08 0.77 -23.51
C VAL A 176 20.26 0.30 -24.71
N GLY A 177 19.01 0.77 -24.83
CA GLY A 177 18.13 0.42 -25.94
C GLY A 177 16.85 1.25 -25.93
N PHE A 178 16.12 1.15 -27.03
CA PHE A 178 14.88 1.87 -27.28
C PHE A 178 13.82 0.90 -27.80
N GLN A 179 12.58 1.05 -27.38
CA GLN A 179 11.46 0.24 -27.87
C GLN A 179 10.19 1.09 -28.01
N THR A 180 9.26 0.60 -28.83
CA THR A 180 7.92 1.15 -28.97
C THR A 180 6.89 0.09 -28.62
N TRP A 181 5.76 0.48 -28.03
CA TRP A 181 4.63 -0.44 -27.83
C TRP A 181 3.35 0.16 -28.41
N GLN A 182 2.45 -0.71 -28.88
CA GLN A 182 1.12 -0.30 -29.30
C GLN A 182 0.24 -0.15 -28.07
N SER A 183 -0.40 1.01 -27.94
CA SER A 183 -1.19 1.38 -26.78
C SER A 183 -2.67 1.44 -27.15
N ASN A 184 -3.55 1.02 -26.24
CA ASN A 184 -4.98 1.08 -26.47
C ASN A 184 -5.55 2.44 -26.05
N ASN A 185 -5.84 3.30 -27.02
CA ASN A 185 -6.31 4.68 -26.76
C ASN A 185 -7.70 4.77 -26.08
N ALA A 186 -8.43 3.65 -25.97
CA ALA A 186 -9.66 3.58 -25.17
C ALA A 186 -9.39 3.43 -23.66
N VAL A 187 -8.18 3.01 -23.27
CA VAL A 187 -7.78 2.83 -21.87
C VAL A 187 -7.32 4.16 -21.30
N THR A 188 -8.14 4.75 -20.42
CA THR A 188 -7.82 6.02 -19.77
C THR A 188 -7.26 5.87 -18.36
N ASP A 189 -7.43 4.68 -17.75
CA ASP A 189 -6.90 4.35 -16.43
C ASP A 189 -5.40 4.02 -16.48
N PHE A 190 -4.59 4.75 -15.70
CA PHE A 190 -3.14 4.57 -15.67
C PHE A 190 -2.72 3.14 -15.30
N THR A 191 -3.44 2.47 -14.38
CA THR A 191 -3.07 1.13 -13.92
C THR A 191 -3.25 0.11 -15.03
N GLN A 192 -4.31 0.25 -15.83
CA GLN A 192 -4.55 -0.59 -17.01
C GLN A 192 -3.51 -0.32 -18.10
N SER A 193 -3.22 0.94 -18.44
CA SER A 193 -2.14 1.28 -19.39
C SER A 193 -0.79 0.73 -18.92
N PHE A 194 -0.54 0.73 -17.61
CA PHE A 194 0.71 0.19 -17.07
C PHE A 194 0.79 -1.33 -17.21
N ARG A 195 -0.31 -2.05 -16.98
CA ARG A 195 -0.36 -3.51 -17.23
C ARG A 195 -0.16 -3.84 -18.71
N GLU A 196 -0.74 -3.04 -19.60
CA GLU A 196 -0.53 -3.18 -21.04
C GLU A 196 0.94 -3.04 -21.42
N PHE A 197 1.62 -2.01 -20.89
CA PHE A 197 3.06 -1.83 -21.06
C PHE A 197 3.86 -3.03 -20.54
N GLU A 198 3.54 -3.54 -19.35
CA GLU A 198 4.22 -4.70 -18.75
C GLU A 198 4.05 -5.99 -19.56
N ASN A 199 2.85 -6.21 -20.10
CA ASN A 199 2.55 -7.39 -20.90
C ASN A 199 3.20 -7.32 -22.29
N THR A 200 3.39 -6.12 -22.82
CA THR A 200 3.93 -5.91 -24.18
C THR A 200 5.46 -5.83 -24.18
N ILE A 201 6.04 -5.17 -23.18
CA ILE A 201 7.48 -4.91 -23.12
C ILE A 201 8.11 -5.80 -22.06
N THR A 202 8.96 -6.73 -22.49
CA THR A 202 9.80 -7.52 -21.57
C THR A 202 11.25 -7.06 -21.72
N PRO A 203 11.81 -6.30 -20.76
CA PRO A 203 13.22 -5.91 -20.83
C PRO A 203 14.14 -7.14 -20.66
N PRO A 204 15.44 -7.03 -21.00
CA PRO A 204 16.46 -8.01 -20.61
C PRO A 204 16.59 -8.17 -19.08
N GLU A 205 17.02 -9.33 -18.58
CA GLU A 205 17.11 -9.62 -17.13
C GLU A 205 17.96 -8.62 -16.34
N ASP A 206 19.00 -8.08 -16.97
CA ASP A 206 19.93 -7.12 -16.37
C ASP A 206 19.55 -5.65 -16.62
N ALA A 207 18.35 -5.40 -17.16
CA ALA A 207 17.82 -4.09 -17.48
C ALA A 207 16.38 -3.89 -16.94
N ILE A 208 15.99 -2.62 -16.85
CA ILE A 208 14.61 -2.20 -16.60
C ILE A 208 14.04 -1.49 -17.82
N ALA A 209 12.73 -1.49 -17.97
CA ALA A 209 12.03 -0.69 -18.98
C ALA A 209 11.44 0.57 -18.32
N ILE A 210 11.69 1.73 -18.93
CA ILE A 210 11.04 2.99 -18.56
C ILE A 210 10.17 3.43 -19.73
N GLY A 211 8.85 3.31 -19.58
CA GLY A 211 7.86 3.70 -20.58
C GLY A 211 7.39 5.14 -20.41
N PHE A 212 7.33 5.90 -21.49
CA PHE A 212 6.77 7.24 -21.56
C PHE A 212 5.54 7.21 -22.47
N THR A 213 4.34 7.27 -21.88
CA THR A 213 3.09 7.22 -22.64
C THR A 213 2.62 8.62 -23.00
N SER A 214 2.32 8.84 -24.28
CA SER A 214 1.81 10.08 -24.86
C SER A 214 0.28 10.11 -24.95
N GLN A 215 -0.41 9.03 -24.54
CA GLN A 215 -1.86 8.98 -24.39
C GLN A 215 -2.37 10.09 -23.46
N TYR A 216 -2.80 11.19 -24.08
CA TYR A 216 -3.18 12.42 -23.39
C TYR A 216 -4.70 12.55 -23.28
N SER A 217 -5.21 12.57 -22.05
CA SER A 217 -6.59 13.01 -21.77
C SER A 217 -6.60 14.15 -20.75
N LEU A 218 -7.21 15.27 -21.14
CA LEU A 218 -7.47 16.43 -20.26
C LEU A 218 -8.60 16.09 -19.29
N GLN A 219 -8.30 15.41 -18.19
CA GLN A 219 -9.23 15.22 -17.07
C GLN A 219 -8.97 16.29 -15.99
N LEU A 220 -10.01 16.99 -15.55
CA LEU A 220 -9.95 17.91 -14.41
C LEU A 220 -9.85 17.11 -13.10
N GLY A 221 -8.76 17.28 -12.34
CA GLY A 221 -8.57 16.64 -11.02
C GLY A 221 -7.15 16.15 -10.77
N ARG A 222 -6.94 15.44 -9.64
CA ARG A 222 -5.66 14.77 -9.34
C ARG A 222 -5.44 13.62 -10.33
N GLN A 223 -4.31 13.61 -11.03
CA GLN A 223 -3.97 12.57 -12.00
C GLN A 223 -2.77 11.73 -11.52
N HIS A 224 -2.79 10.44 -11.87
CA HIS A 224 -1.68 9.51 -11.65
C HIS A 224 -0.67 9.65 -12.82
N MET A 225 0.45 10.32 -12.57
CA MET A 225 1.37 10.74 -13.63
C MET A 225 2.56 9.81 -13.86
N GLY A 226 2.90 8.97 -12.90
CA GLY A 226 3.94 7.95 -13.02
C GLY A 226 3.72 6.85 -12.00
N GLY A 227 4.36 5.69 -12.18
CA GLY A 227 4.25 4.61 -11.23
C GLY A 227 5.27 3.49 -11.43
N THR A 228 5.48 2.73 -10.35
CA THR A 228 6.24 1.49 -10.31
C THR A 228 5.41 0.39 -9.63
N ARG A 229 5.75 -0.89 -9.85
CA ARG A 229 5.16 -2.01 -9.06
C ARG A 229 5.80 -2.21 -7.69
N GLY A 230 6.57 -1.23 -7.24
CA GLY A 230 7.37 -1.28 -6.02
C GLY A 230 8.87 -1.39 -6.31
N PRO A 231 9.68 -1.51 -5.24
CA PRO A 231 11.12 -1.39 -5.35
C PRO A 231 11.72 -2.49 -6.20
N LEU A 232 12.70 -2.11 -7.03
CA LEU A 232 13.49 -2.98 -7.90
C LEU A 232 12.68 -3.76 -8.94
N ARG A 233 11.42 -3.41 -9.17
CA ARG A 233 10.62 -4.00 -10.25
C ARG A 233 11.10 -3.50 -11.61
N ARG A 234 10.94 -4.34 -12.63
CA ARG A 234 11.60 -4.18 -13.93
C ARG A 234 10.94 -3.15 -14.85
N HIS A 235 9.85 -2.53 -14.41
CA HIS A 235 9.06 -1.60 -15.19
C HIS A 235 8.74 -0.34 -14.39
N VAL A 236 8.95 0.80 -15.03
CA VAL A 236 8.54 2.13 -14.58
C VAL A 236 7.77 2.77 -15.72
N MET A 237 6.63 3.39 -15.47
CA MET A 237 5.87 4.08 -16.51
C MET A 237 5.53 5.51 -16.09
N LEU A 238 5.61 6.43 -17.03
CA LEU A 238 5.32 7.86 -16.87
C LEU A 238 4.39 8.33 -17.97
N ARG A 239 3.46 9.22 -17.63
CA ARG A 239 2.66 9.97 -18.61
C ARG A 239 3.43 11.20 -19.08
N GLU A 240 3.50 11.42 -20.37
CA GLU A 240 3.94 12.68 -20.95
C GLU A 240 2.81 13.72 -20.76
N TRP A 241 3.06 14.73 -19.92
CA TRP A 241 2.06 15.78 -19.61
C TRP A 241 1.76 16.66 -20.84
N SER A 242 0.79 17.57 -20.69
CA SER A 242 0.53 18.71 -21.60
C SER A 242 1.82 19.43 -22.05
N PRO A 243 1.86 20.00 -23.28
CA PRO A 243 2.98 20.83 -23.75
C PRO A 243 3.31 22.04 -22.86
N ARG A 244 2.40 22.42 -21.95
CA ARG A 244 2.56 23.56 -21.03
C ARG A 244 3.51 23.30 -19.85
N ILE A 245 3.96 22.07 -19.67
CA ILE A 245 4.76 21.63 -18.53
C ILE A 245 6.23 21.66 -18.87
N SER A 246 7.01 22.24 -17.97
CA SER A 246 8.43 22.42 -18.17
C SER A 246 9.19 21.10 -18.12
N GLU A 247 10.34 21.04 -18.80
CA GLU A 247 11.22 19.87 -18.71
C GLU A 247 11.75 19.66 -17.28
N ALA A 248 11.78 20.71 -16.45
CA ALA A 248 12.12 20.64 -15.03
C ALA A 248 11.16 19.72 -14.25
N GLU A 249 9.86 19.93 -14.43
CA GLU A 249 8.80 19.17 -13.77
C GLU A 249 8.77 17.72 -14.25
N ARG A 250 9.10 17.49 -15.53
CA ARG A 250 9.24 16.13 -16.09
C ARG A 250 10.43 15.38 -15.48
N ILE A 251 11.54 16.08 -15.26
CA ILE A 251 12.71 15.52 -14.55
C ILE A 251 12.35 15.24 -13.09
N GLU A 252 11.65 16.15 -12.42
CA GLU A 252 11.21 15.93 -11.02
C GLU A 252 10.35 14.67 -10.89
N LEU A 253 9.34 14.50 -11.76
CA LEU A 253 8.50 13.30 -11.76
C LEU A 253 9.32 12.03 -12.04
N LEU A 254 10.26 12.07 -12.98
CA LEU A 254 11.13 10.92 -13.24
C LEU A 254 12.01 10.58 -12.03
N VAL A 255 12.55 11.60 -11.34
CA VAL A 255 13.31 11.39 -10.10
C VAL A 255 12.43 10.80 -9.00
N HIS A 256 11.16 11.22 -8.88
CA HIS A 256 10.18 10.66 -7.95
C HIS A 256 9.97 9.15 -8.19
N GLU A 257 9.70 8.76 -9.44
CA GLU A 257 9.49 7.34 -9.78
C GLU A 257 10.74 6.49 -9.63
N LEU A 258 11.91 7.03 -9.99
CA LEU A 258 13.20 6.36 -9.74
C LEU A 258 13.48 6.24 -8.23
N GLY A 259 13.00 7.19 -7.43
CA GLY A 259 12.98 7.09 -5.98
C GLY A 259 12.17 5.89 -5.51
N HIS A 260 10.93 5.75 -5.96
CA HIS A 260 10.09 4.58 -5.66
C HIS A 260 10.72 3.26 -6.12
N TYR A 261 11.33 3.23 -7.31
CA TYR A 261 12.10 2.07 -7.78
C TYR A 261 13.24 1.71 -6.82
N LEU A 262 13.92 2.68 -6.22
CA LEU A 262 14.98 2.46 -5.22
C LEU A 262 14.47 2.31 -3.79
N GLY A 263 13.15 2.24 -3.57
CA GLY A 263 12.59 2.02 -2.23
C GLY A 263 12.26 3.28 -1.43
N ALA A 264 12.20 4.46 -2.04
CA ALA A 264 11.67 5.65 -1.38
C ALA A 264 10.14 5.54 -1.17
N GLY A 265 9.65 6.07 -0.04
CA GLY A 265 8.22 6.25 0.24
C GLY A 265 7.83 7.73 0.23
N HIS A 266 6.53 8.02 0.30
CA HIS A 266 6.07 9.41 0.35
C HIS A 266 6.59 10.14 1.60
N SER A 267 6.78 11.44 1.45
CA SER A 267 7.33 12.34 2.45
C SER A 267 6.39 13.53 2.71
N PRO A 268 6.22 13.95 3.97
CA PRO A 268 5.45 15.16 4.28
C PRO A 268 6.27 16.44 4.03
N GLU A 269 7.58 16.33 3.79
CA GLU A 269 8.44 17.49 3.58
C GLU A 269 8.18 18.13 2.21
N ALA A 270 7.71 19.37 2.20
CA ALA A 270 7.37 20.09 0.97
C ALA A 270 8.55 20.29 0.00
N ALA A 271 9.79 20.23 0.50
CA ALA A 271 11.00 20.33 -0.31
C ALA A 271 11.50 18.97 -0.85
N SER A 272 10.88 17.86 -0.41
CA SER A 272 11.22 16.52 -0.89
C SER A 272 10.58 16.27 -2.25
N VAL A 273 11.34 15.64 -3.14
CA VAL A 273 10.81 15.10 -4.39
C VAL A 273 9.77 14.02 -4.13
N MET A 274 9.79 13.37 -2.95
CA MET A 274 8.85 12.32 -2.58
C MET A 274 7.54 12.81 -1.96
N ARG A 275 7.19 14.09 -2.12
CA ARG A 275 5.86 14.57 -1.70
C ARG A 275 4.74 13.90 -2.53
N PRO A 276 3.56 13.62 -1.96
CA PRO A 276 2.49 12.88 -2.66
C PRO A 276 1.90 13.60 -3.89
N VAL A 277 2.00 14.92 -3.95
CA VAL A 277 1.45 15.74 -5.03
C VAL A 277 2.57 16.55 -5.67
N LEU A 278 2.82 16.31 -6.96
CA LEU A 278 3.78 17.06 -7.78
C LEU A 278 3.05 18.02 -8.73
N GLY A 279 3.75 19.04 -9.22
CA GLY A 279 3.18 20.08 -10.09
C GLY A 279 2.30 21.11 -9.36
N ASP A 280 2.20 21.03 -8.04
CA ASP A 280 1.53 22.00 -7.17
C ASP A 280 2.34 23.31 -7.01
N ARG A 281 3.61 23.28 -7.41
CA ARG A 281 4.54 24.42 -7.42
C ARG A 281 5.39 24.42 -8.69
N PRO A 282 5.61 25.58 -9.32
CA PRO A 282 6.45 25.67 -10.50
C PRO A 282 7.92 25.46 -10.15
N VAL A 283 8.50 24.34 -10.58
CA VAL A 283 9.94 24.06 -10.41
C VAL A 283 10.75 24.99 -11.30
N ARG A 284 11.31 26.05 -10.73
CA ARG A 284 12.22 26.94 -11.45
C ARG A 284 13.64 26.36 -11.36
N LEU A 285 14.14 25.78 -12.45
CA LEU A 285 15.50 25.23 -12.62
C LEU A 285 16.67 26.21 -12.32
N ARG A 286 16.38 27.45 -11.90
CA ARG A 286 17.38 28.44 -11.44
C ARG A 286 17.45 28.61 -9.93
N SER A 287 16.51 28.05 -9.15
CA SER A 287 16.45 28.28 -7.69
C SER A 287 15.94 27.11 -6.85
N GLU A 288 15.15 26.17 -7.39
CA GLU A 288 14.67 25.01 -6.65
C GLU A 288 15.42 23.74 -7.07
N VAL A 289 16.07 23.10 -6.09
CA VAL A 289 16.86 21.87 -6.28
C VAL A 289 15.96 20.67 -5.95
N VAL A 290 15.77 19.77 -6.93
CA VAL A 290 15.10 18.48 -6.72
C VAL A 290 15.97 17.62 -5.79
N ARG A 291 15.40 17.19 -4.66
CA ARG A 291 16.13 16.45 -3.62
C ARG A 291 15.23 15.53 -2.81
N PHE A 292 15.76 14.43 -2.31
CA PHE A 292 15.12 13.58 -1.30
C PHE A 292 15.30 14.15 0.12
N ASP A 293 14.31 13.93 0.99
CA ASP A 293 14.45 14.15 2.44
C ASP A 293 15.46 13.17 3.07
N PRO A 294 15.95 13.43 4.29
CA PRO A 294 16.99 12.60 4.91
C PRO A 294 16.61 11.13 5.07
N VAL A 295 15.33 10.83 5.34
CA VAL A 295 14.85 9.45 5.59
C VAL A 295 14.81 8.67 4.29
N ASN A 296 14.25 9.27 3.23
CA ASN A 296 14.27 8.67 1.89
C ASN A 296 15.68 8.59 1.30
N THR A 297 16.55 9.57 1.57
CA THR A 297 17.97 9.51 1.17
C THR A 297 18.65 8.28 1.75
N LEU A 298 18.40 7.95 3.02
CA LEU A 298 18.95 6.73 3.62
C LEU A 298 18.39 5.47 2.95
N ALA A 299 17.08 5.42 2.68
CA ALA A 299 16.43 4.29 2.01
C ALA A 299 17.08 3.98 0.65
N ILE A 300 17.13 4.97 -0.24
CA ILE A 300 17.63 4.79 -1.62
C ILE A 300 19.14 4.56 -1.66
N ALA A 301 19.90 5.10 -0.70
CA ALA A 301 21.33 4.87 -0.60
C ALA A 301 21.63 3.42 -0.15
N MET A 302 20.90 2.90 0.84
CA MET A 302 21.03 1.51 1.28
C MET A 302 20.66 0.52 0.17
N VAL A 303 19.52 0.72 -0.48
CA VAL A 303 19.10 -0.13 -1.63
C VAL A 303 20.07 0.05 -2.78
N GLY A 304 20.52 1.27 -3.05
CA GLY A 304 21.47 1.57 -4.11
C GLY A 304 22.80 0.83 -3.96
N GLU A 305 23.31 0.69 -2.74
CA GLU A 305 24.54 -0.07 -2.49
C GLU A 305 24.36 -1.56 -2.81
N GLU A 306 23.25 -2.19 -2.41
CA GLU A 306 22.92 -3.57 -2.81
C GLU A 306 22.86 -3.71 -4.35
N VAL A 307 22.22 -2.75 -5.01
CA VAL A 307 22.05 -2.73 -6.47
C VAL A 307 23.39 -2.65 -7.20
N ARG A 308 24.29 -1.76 -6.77
CA ARG A 308 25.56 -1.50 -7.46
C ARG A 308 26.66 -2.49 -7.14
N ARG A 309 26.75 -2.91 -5.89
CA ARG A 309 27.88 -3.75 -5.41
C ARG A 309 27.57 -5.23 -5.40
N ARG A 310 26.29 -5.60 -5.24
CA ARG A 310 25.84 -7.00 -5.23
C ARG A 310 25.04 -7.38 -6.47
N GLY A 311 24.64 -6.40 -7.28
CA GLY A 311 23.81 -6.65 -8.45
C GLY A 311 22.39 -7.08 -8.07
N VAL A 312 21.90 -6.68 -6.89
CA VAL A 312 20.54 -7.01 -6.45
C VAL A 312 19.53 -6.36 -7.40
N ARG A 313 18.48 -7.12 -7.76
CA ARG A 313 17.42 -6.72 -8.70
C ARG A 313 16.02 -6.98 -8.17
N ASP A 314 15.89 -7.43 -6.94
CA ASP A 314 14.61 -7.60 -6.26
C ASP A 314 14.79 -7.42 -4.75
N LEU A 315 13.68 -7.30 -4.01
CA LEU A 315 13.72 -7.15 -2.55
C LEU A 315 14.23 -8.41 -1.83
N ALA A 316 14.16 -9.59 -2.46
CA ALA A 316 14.61 -10.86 -1.89
C ALA A 316 16.13 -10.97 -1.84
N GLY A 317 16.82 -10.38 -2.81
CA GLY A 317 18.28 -10.29 -2.85
C GLY A 317 18.87 -9.32 -1.83
N ILE A 318 18.07 -8.44 -1.20
CA ILE A 318 18.55 -7.52 -0.17
C ILE A 318 18.92 -8.30 1.10
N THR A 319 20.10 -8.00 1.65
CA THR A 319 20.59 -8.63 2.88
C THR A 319 19.61 -8.50 4.04
N GLN A 320 19.54 -9.52 4.90
CA GLN A 320 18.66 -9.50 6.07
C GLN A 320 18.92 -8.29 6.98
N SER A 321 20.19 -7.92 7.19
CA SER A 321 20.57 -6.76 8.00
C SER A 321 19.96 -5.48 7.44
N ARG A 322 20.05 -5.27 6.12
CA ARG A 322 19.45 -4.10 5.47
C ARG A 322 17.93 -4.17 5.40
N ARG A 323 17.34 -5.35 5.21
CA ARG A 323 15.88 -5.50 5.31
C ARG A 323 15.37 -5.08 6.68
N ASN A 324 16.00 -5.52 7.76
CA ASN A 324 15.64 -5.10 9.11
C ASN A 324 15.74 -3.57 9.29
N ARG A 325 16.78 -2.94 8.71
CA ARG A 325 16.94 -1.49 8.76
C ARG A 325 15.91 -0.75 7.91
N LEU A 326 15.62 -1.23 6.70
CA LEU A 326 14.58 -0.71 5.82
C LEU A 326 13.20 -0.81 6.46
N GLN A 327 12.93 -1.85 7.26
CA GLN A 327 11.69 -1.96 8.03
C GLN A 327 11.52 -0.79 9.01
N GLN A 328 12.58 -0.38 9.73
CA GLN A 328 12.54 0.79 10.62
C GLN A 328 12.34 2.09 9.83
N VAL A 329 12.99 2.21 8.67
CA VAL A 329 12.81 3.35 7.75
C VAL A 329 11.36 3.44 7.28
N TYR A 330 10.78 2.34 6.76
CA TYR A 330 9.42 2.32 6.24
C TYR A 330 8.37 2.51 7.34
N THR A 331 8.61 1.99 8.54
CA THR A 331 7.77 2.28 9.72
C THR A 331 7.78 3.77 10.04
N THR A 332 8.94 4.42 9.94
CA THR A 332 9.08 5.87 10.14
C THR A 332 8.37 6.67 9.05
N LEU A 333 8.54 6.31 7.77
CA LEU A 333 7.84 6.98 6.67
C LEU A 333 6.31 6.82 6.80
N SER A 334 5.84 5.63 7.15
CA SER A 334 4.41 5.36 7.37
C SER A 334 3.83 6.14 8.56
N SER A 335 4.61 6.39 9.62
CA SER A 335 4.14 7.18 10.76
C SER A 335 4.16 8.69 10.48
N LEU A 336 5.07 9.15 9.62
CA LEU A 336 5.17 10.54 9.17
C LEU A 336 4.14 10.91 8.10
N THR A 337 3.53 9.92 7.43
CA THR A 337 2.48 10.12 6.42
C THR A 337 1.23 9.26 6.70
N PRO A 338 0.51 9.47 7.82
CA PRO A 338 -0.69 8.68 8.13
C PRO A 338 -1.76 8.80 7.03
N GLY A 339 -2.28 7.67 6.57
CA GLY A 339 -3.28 7.61 5.49
C GLY A 339 -2.69 7.51 4.08
N GLU A 340 -1.38 7.69 3.89
CA GLU A 340 -0.71 7.49 2.61
C GLU A 340 -0.34 6.01 2.41
N PRO A 341 -0.71 5.37 1.29
CA PRO A 341 -0.52 3.93 1.09
C PRO A 341 0.94 3.52 0.84
N ALA A 342 1.82 4.46 0.45
CA ALA A 342 3.19 4.16 0.02
C ALA A 342 4.04 3.50 1.11
N GLY A 343 4.04 4.03 2.34
CA GLY A 343 4.81 3.48 3.46
C GLY A 343 4.34 2.09 3.89
N VAL A 344 3.01 1.90 3.95
CA VAL A 344 2.38 0.60 4.29
C VAL A 344 2.66 -0.45 3.22
N ALA A 345 2.58 -0.09 1.94
CA ALA A 345 2.88 -0.99 0.83
C ALA A 345 4.35 -1.45 0.85
N LEU A 346 5.29 -0.57 1.20
CA LEU A 346 6.71 -0.92 1.36
C LEU A 346 6.91 -1.91 2.52
N LEU A 347 6.26 -1.70 3.66
CA LEU A 347 6.30 -2.63 4.80
C LEU A 347 5.76 -4.01 4.45
N ARG A 348 4.61 -4.07 3.78
CA ARG A 348 3.98 -5.34 3.37
C ARG A 348 4.88 -6.13 2.42
N ARG A 349 5.40 -5.47 1.38
CA ARG A 349 6.31 -6.10 0.40
C ARG A 349 7.57 -6.62 1.07
N LEU A 350 8.14 -5.86 2.01
CA LEU A 350 9.33 -6.29 2.75
C LEU A 350 9.04 -7.50 3.65
N ALA A 351 7.86 -7.56 4.27
CA ALA A 351 7.44 -8.68 5.12
C ALA A 351 7.20 -9.97 4.32
N GLN A 352 6.66 -9.88 3.11
CA GLN A 352 6.42 -11.03 2.22
C GLN A 352 7.70 -11.78 1.81
N VAL A 353 8.85 -11.11 1.82
CA VAL A 353 10.16 -11.72 1.52
C VAL A 353 10.67 -12.63 2.65
N GLY A 354 10.09 -12.55 3.86
CA GLY A 354 10.56 -13.28 5.05
C GLY A 354 9.80 -14.56 5.40
N GLY A 355 8.73 -14.91 4.68
CA GLY A 355 7.92 -16.12 4.93
C GLY A 355 8.19 -17.22 3.90
N ASP A 356 8.37 -18.46 4.35
CA ASP A 356 8.53 -19.69 3.54
C ASP A 356 7.24 -20.07 2.75
N GLY A 357 6.64 -19.12 2.05
CA GLY A 357 5.50 -19.31 1.17
C GLY A 357 5.90 -19.09 -0.27
N LYS A 358 5.58 -20.07 -1.14
CA LYS A 358 5.76 -19.98 -2.59
C LYS A 358 5.37 -18.60 -3.12
N ALA A 359 6.26 -18.04 -3.94
CA ALA A 359 5.99 -16.85 -4.73
C ALA A 359 4.80 -17.12 -5.67
N GLU A 360 3.63 -16.63 -5.29
CA GLU A 360 2.57 -16.30 -6.24
C GLU A 360 2.56 -14.78 -6.44
N ASP A 361 2.76 -14.43 -7.71
CA ASP A 361 2.77 -13.08 -8.25
C ASP A 361 1.41 -12.39 -8.05
N SER A 362 1.39 -11.32 -7.24
CA SER A 362 0.24 -10.40 -7.16
C SER A 362 0.71 -8.99 -6.78
N GLY A 363 1.30 -8.29 -7.76
CA GLY A 363 1.97 -6.99 -7.60
C GLY A 363 1.15 -5.73 -7.87
N ALA A 364 -0.18 -5.73 -7.68
CA ALA A 364 -0.98 -4.50 -7.61
C ALA A 364 -1.39 -4.24 -6.14
N VAL A 365 -1.59 -2.98 -5.72
CA VAL A 365 -2.60 -2.75 -4.66
C VAL A 365 -3.87 -3.26 -5.31
N THR A 366 -4.32 -4.45 -4.89
CA THR A 366 -5.51 -5.04 -5.48
C THR A 366 -6.69 -4.12 -5.17
N SER A 367 -7.77 -4.20 -5.95
CA SER A 367 -9.04 -3.59 -5.53
C SER A 367 -9.37 -3.98 -4.08
N ASP A 368 -8.95 -5.19 -3.70
CA ASP A 368 -9.23 -5.79 -2.41
C ASP A 368 -8.40 -5.14 -1.30
N ASP A 369 -7.14 -4.80 -1.53
CA ASP A 369 -6.31 -4.05 -0.58
C ASP A 369 -6.87 -2.66 -0.25
N ARG A 370 -7.37 -1.96 -1.27
CA ARG A 370 -8.05 -0.66 -1.09
C ARG A 370 -9.37 -0.83 -0.34
N SER A 371 -10.14 -1.86 -0.70
CA SER A 371 -11.39 -2.21 -0.04
C SER A 371 -11.17 -2.57 1.43
N GLU A 372 -10.10 -3.28 1.76
CA GLU A 372 -9.74 -3.66 3.13
C GLU A 372 -9.39 -2.44 3.98
N ALA A 373 -8.57 -1.52 3.45
CA ALA A 373 -8.24 -0.27 4.14
C ALA A 373 -9.48 0.61 4.35
N ALA A 374 -10.33 0.75 3.33
CA ALA A 374 -11.59 1.48 3.44
C ALA A 374 -12.56 0.79 4.43
N ALA A 375 -12.61 -0.54 4.46
CA ALA A 375 -13.39 -1.30 5.44
C ALA A 375 -12.92 -1.03 6.88
N ALA A 376 -11.61 -0.97 7.12
CA ALA A 376 -11.07 -0.62 8.43
C ALA A 376 -11.47 0.80 8.86
N ALA A 377 -11.41 1.79 7.96
CA ALA A 377 -11.85 3.16 8.23
C ALA A 377 -13.36 3.25 8.55
N VAL A 378 -14.17 2.46 7.83
CA VAL A 378 -15.61 2.33 8.06
C VAL A 378 -15.90 1.75 9.45
N ILE A 379 -15.20 0.69 9.86
CA ILE A 379 -15.35 0.08 11.19
C ILE A 379 -15.00 1.08 12.29
N GLU A 380 -13.95 1.88 12.09
CA GLU A 380 -13.58 2.93 13.02
C GLU A 380 -14.66 4.02 13.12
N ALA A 381 -15.25 4.42 11.99
CA ALA A 381 -16.35 5.39 11.96
C ALA A 381 -17.60 4.87 12.69
N VAL A 382 -17.98 3.61 12.46
CA VAL A 382 -19.08 2.96 13.20
C VAL A 382 -18.76 2.93 14.70
N THR A 383 -17.53 2.58 15.07
CA THR A 383 -17.11 2.53 16.47
C THR A 383 -17.17 3.90 17.14
N ARG A 384 -16.76 4.97 16.44
CA ARG A 384 -16.88 6.36 16.92
C ARG A 384 -18.33 6.82 17.04
N ALA A 385 -19.18 6.48 16.08
CA ALA A 385 -20.61 6.79 16.13
C ALA A 385 -21.29 6.08 17.30
N ALA A 386 -21.01 4.80 17.50
CA ALA A 386 -21.51 4.02 18.63
C ALA A 386 -21.04 4.59 19.98
N ALA A 387 -19.76 4.94 20.09
CA ALA A 387 -19.23 5.61 21.29
C ALA A 387 -19.89 6.97 21.55
N SER A 388 -20.18 7.73 20.49
CA SER A 388 -20.88 9.02 20.59
C SER A 388 -22.33 8.84 21.03
N ASN A 389 -23.01 7.79 20.57
CA ASN A 389 -24.34 7.45 21.04
C ASN A 389 -24.34 7.07 22.53
N GLN A 390 -23.35 6.30 23.01
CA GLN A 390 -23.25 5.95 24.44
C GLN A 390 -23.04 7.17 25.35
N LYS A 391 -22.42 8.24 24.83
CA LYS A 391 -22.22 9.51 25.56
C LYS A 391 -23.48 10.36 25.67
N ARG A 392 -24.54 10.07 24.91
CA ARG A 392 -25.82 10.78 25.03
C ARG A 392 -26.51 10.41 26.35
N ASP A 393 -27.34 11.33 26.84
CA ASP A 393 -28.27 11.08 27.95
C ASP A 393 -29.11 9.84 27.66
N PHE A 394 -29.45 9.07 28.71
CA PHE A 394 -30.05 7.75 28.56
C PHE A 394 -31.30 7.73 27.66
N ASP A 395 -32.15 8.76 27.76
CA ASP A 395 -33.38 8.89 26.98
C ASP A 395 -33.14 9.42 25.54
N ALA A 396 -31.99 10.05 25.30
CA ALA A 396 -31.60 10.59 24.00
C ALA A 396 -30.71 9.63 23.17
N ARG A 397 -30.39 8.45 23.71
CA ARG A 397 -29.65 7.40 23.00
C ARG A 397 -30.52 6.81 21.90
N LEU A 398 -29.99 6.80 20.69
CA LEU A 398 -30.58 6.09 19.56
C LEU A 398 -30.60 4.59 19.85
N LYS A 399 -31.69 3.92 19.47
CA LYS A 399 -31.93 2.48 19.71
C LYS A 399 -32.52 1.85 18.46
N GLY A 400 -32.34 0.55 18.32
CA GLY A 400 -32.97 -0.22 17.26
C GLY A 400 -32.62 0.29 15.86
N ASP A 401 -33.62 0.51 15.02
CA ASP A 401 -33.47 0.91 13.62
C ASP A 401 -32.83 2.31 13.50
N GLU A 402 -33.14 3.23 14.41
CA GLU A 402 -32.51 4.57 14.42
C GLU A 402 -31.02 4.51 14.72
N LEU A 403 -30.59 3.56 15.57
CA LEU A 403 -29.17 3.32 15.81
C LEU A 403 -28.52 2.76 14.55
N THR A 404 -29.15 1.79 13.88
CA THR A 404 -28.64 1.25 12.61
C THR A 404 -28.46 2.36 11.58
N ASP A 405 -29.45 3.21 11.41
CA ASP A 405 -29.41 4.32 10.45
C ASP A 405 -28.23 5.26 10.73
N GLU A 406 -28.00 5.61 11.98
CA GLU A 406 -26.89 6.46 12.38
C GLU A 406 -25.52 5.81 12.13
N LEU A 407 -25.36 4.54 12.50
CA LEU A 407 -24.12 3.81 12.30
C LEU A 407 -23.78 3.68 10.81
N VAL A 408 -24.77 3.40 9.97
CA VAL A 408 -24.58 3.24 8.51
C VAL A 408 -24.31 4.58 7.84
N ARG A 409 -24.98 5.68 8.25
CA ARG A 409 -24.66 7.02 7.76
C ARG A 409 -23.23 7.43 8.11
N ALA A 410 -22.80 7.17 9.35
CA ALA A 410 -21.43 7.44 9.79
C ALA A 410 -20.39 6.60 9.01
N ALA A 411 -20.69 5.32 8.78
CA ALA A 411 -19.88 4.43 7.93
C ALA A 411 -19.76 4.97 6.50
N ALA A 412 -20.88 5.35 5.90
CA ALA A 412 -20.92 5.84 4.53
C ALA A 412 -20.18 7.17 4.36
N GLY A 413 -20.24 8.05 5.36
CA GLY A 413 -19.49 9.31 5.39
C GLY A 413 -17.98 9.16 5.53
N ALA A 414 -17.50 7.98 5.94
CA ALA A 414 -16.07 7.66 6.05
C ALA A 414 -15.57 6.76 4.91
N ALA A 415 -16.43 6.40 3.95
CA ALA A 415 -16.12 5.45 2.91
C ALA A 415 -15.65 6.12 1.61
N ASP A 416 -14.38 5.90 1.27
CA ASP A 416 -13.78 6.32 -0.01
C ASP A 416 -13.85 5.22 -1.10
N ASP A 417 -14.32 4.02 -0.74
CA ASP A 417 -14.47 2.88 -1.64
C ASP A 417 -15.80 2.13 -1.35
N PRO A 418 -16.67 1.90 -2.36
CA PRO A 418 -17.96 1.24 -2.16
C PRO A 418 -17.85 -0.20 -1.67
N LYS A 419 -16.82 -0.96 -2.10
CA LYS A 419 -16.62 -2.34 -1.66
C LYS A 419 -16.15 -2.38 -0.20
N GLY A 420 -15.23 -1.49 0.17
CA GLY A 420 -14.81 -1.29 1.55
C GLY A 420 -15.93 -0.84 2.47
N PHE A 421 -16.84 0.03 2.02
CA PHE A 421 -18.06 0.36 2.76
C PHE A 421 -18.90 -0.87 3.11
N VAL A 422 -19.25 -1.67 2.10
CA VAL A 422 -20.11 -2.86 2.28
C VAL A 422 -19.44 -3.87 3.23
N ILE A 423 -18.14 -4.14 3.03
CA ILE A 423 -17.37 -5.05 3.90
C ILE A 423 -17.30 -4.51 5.33
N GLY A 424 -16.92 -3.24 5.49
CA GLY A 424 -16.73 -2.60 6.79
C GLY A 424 -17.99 -2.57 7.63
N VAL A 425 -19.14 -2.21 7.04
CA VAL A 425 -20.43 -2.23 7.76
C VAL A 425 -20.82 -3.65 8.16
N GLY A 426 -20.63 -4.64 7.27
CA GLY A 426 -20.89 -6.04 7.60
C GLY A 426 -20.07 -6.54 8.77
N ILE A 427 -18.77 -6.26 8.80
CA ILE A 427 -17.90 -6.62 9.93
C ILE A 427 -18.31 -5.87 11.20
N ALA A 428 -18.66 -4.58 11.07
CA ALA A 428 -19.00 -3.73 12.20
C ALA A 428 -20.35 -4.08 12.86
N ILE A 429 -21.30 -4.62 12.11
CA ILE A 429 -22.59 -5.10 12.62
C ILE A 429 -22.51 -6.57 13.09
N ASP A 430 -21.61 -7.37 12.52
CA ASP A 430 -21.43 -8.78 12.88
C ASP A 430 -20.88 -8.95 14.32
N ASN A 431 -21.80 -9.03 15.28
CA ASN A 431 -21.50 -9.29 16.67
C ASN A 431 -21.42 -10.79 17.04
N SER A 432 -21.99 -11.68 16.21
CA SER A 432 -21.95 -13.14 16.42
C SER A 432 -20.67 -13.77 15.87
N GLY A 433 -19.95 -13.07 14.99
CA GLY A 433 -18.74 -13.55 14.34
C GLY A 433 -19.01 -14.46 13.15
N ALA A 434 -20.18 -14.33 12.50
CA ALA A 434 -20.54 -15.14 11.33
C ALA A 434 -19.49 -15.07 10.22
N LEU A 435 -18.95 -13.87 9.95
CA LEU A 435 -17.91 -13.65 8.94
C LEU A 435 -16.55 -14.25 9.37
N ARG A 436 -16.31 -14.42 10.68
CA ARG A 436 -15.10 -15.08 11.19
C ARG A 436 -15.25 -16.60 11.31
N MET A 437 -16.47 -17.10 11.47
CA MET A 437 -16.74 -18.54 11.49
C MET A 437 -16.60 -19.15 10.09
N ASN A 438 -16.95 -18.42 9.04
CA ASN A 438 -16.79 -18.87 7.66
C ASN A 438 -15.29 -18.94 7.27
N PRO A 439 -14.76 -20.13 6.92
CA PRO A 439 -13.33 -20.30 6.59
C PRO A 439 -12.83 -19.47 5.42
N ARG A 440 -13.71 -19.09 4.48
CA ARG A 440 -13.33 -18.34 3.27
C ARG A 440 -13.26 -16.83 3.50
N THR A 441 -13.87 -16.33 4.57
CA THR A 441 -13.84 -14.89 4.92
C THR A 441 -13.00 -14.61 6.16
N ARG A 442 -12.69 -15.61 7.00
CA ARG A 442 -11.97 -15.45 8.27
C ARG A 442 -10.69 -14.63 8.15
N ALA A 443 -9.80 -15.02 7.24
CA ALA A 443 -8.48 -14.38 7.12
C ALA A 443 -8.59 -12.89 6.74
N ALA A 444 -9.47 -12.56 5.78
CA ALA A 444 -9.72 -11.18 5.38
C ALA A 444 -10.30 -10.36 6.54
N VAL A 445 -11.29 -10.91 7.25
CA VAL A 445 -11.97 -10.21 8.36
C VAL A 445 -11.02 -9.99 9.54
N GLU A 446 -10.16 -10.96 9.86
CA GLU A 446 -9.14 -10.81 10.92
C GLU A 446 -8.03 -9.84 10.53
N GLY A 447 -7.71 -9.74 9.24
CA GLY A 447 -6.79 -8.74 8.69
C GLY A 447 -7.35 -7.32 8.77
N ILE A 448 -8.64 -7.14 8.44
CA ILE A 448 -9.33 -5.84 8.47
C ILE A 448 -9.60 -5.39 9.91
N GLU A 449 -10.10 -6.29 10.76
CA GLU A 449 -10.42 -6.01 12.16
C GLU A 449 -9.72 -7.01 13.08
N PRO A 450 -8.57 -6.65 13.65
CA PRO A 450 -7.89 -7.47 14.67
C PRO A 450 -8.72 -7.61 15.96
N ASP A 451 -8.47 -8.68 16.73
CA ASP A 451 -9.22 -9.03 17.96
C ASP A 451 -9.36 -7.89 18.96
N ARG A 452 -8.32 -7.08 19.13
CA ARG A 452 -8.35 -5.95 20.05
C ARG A 452 -9.40 -4.92 19.62
N GLN A 453 -9.44 -4.59 18.33
CA GLN A 453 -10.40 -3.64 17.78
C GLN A 453 -11.82 -4.20 17.84
N ARG A 454 -12.00 -5.49 17.50
CA ARG A 454 -13.29 -6.18 17.64
C ARG A 454 -13.84 -6.09 19.07
N ARG A 455 -13.04 -6.44 20.08
CA ARG A 455 -13.47 -6.36 21.50
C ARG A 455 -13.89 -4.94 21.87
N GLN A 456 -13.14 -3.93 21.43
CA GLN A 456 -13.48 -2.53 21.68
C GLN A 456 -14.81 -2.14 21.01
N ARG A 457 -14.98 -2.45 19.72
CA ARG A 457 -16.21 -2.16 18.99
C ARG A 457 -17.42 -2.84 19.62
N LEU A 458 -17.33 -4.13 19.95
CA LEU A 458 -18.45 -4.90 20.52
C LEU A 458 -18.94 -4.32 21.86
N ASN A 459 -18.03 -3.78 22.68
CA ASN A 459 -18.39 -3.08 23.93
C ASN A 459 -19.16 -1.77 23.68
N LEU A 460 -19.01 -1.17 22.50
CA LEU A 460 -19.56 0.13 22.16
C LEU A 460 -20.82 0.07 21.29
N LEU A 461 -20.95 -0.96 20.44
CA LEU A 461 -21.90 -1.05 19.32
C LEU A 461 -23.38 -0.82 19.69
N GLY A 462 -23.79 -1.18 20.91
CA GLY A 462 -25.19 -1.14 21.31
C GLY A 462 -26.01 -2.28 20.69
N LYS A 463 -27.28 -2.01 20.39
CA LYS A 463 -28.24 -2.98 19.85
C LYS A 463 -28.90 -2.44 18.57
N PRO A 464 -28.18 -2.40 17.44
CA PRO A 464 -28.77 -2.05 16.16
C PRO A 464 -29.81 -3.10 15.76
N THR A 465 -30.89 -2.66 15.12
CA THR A 465 -31.93 -3.57 14.58
C THR A 465 -32.30 -3.18 13.15
N ALA A 466 -33.01 -4.07 12.47
CA ALA A 466 -33.69 -3.77 11.22
C ALA A 466 -35.10 -4.35 11.32
N ARG A 467 -36.12 -3.53 11.09
CA ARG A 467 -37.52 -3.88 11.40
C ARG A 467 -37.69 -4.31 12.86
N GLY A 468 -36.97 -3.65 13.77
CA GLY A 468 -37.01 -3.94 15.22
C GLY A 468 -36.33 -5.24 15.66
N ARG A 469 -35.67 -5.97 14.75
CA ARG A 469 -35.00 -7.26 15.02
C ARG A 469 -33.47 -7.18 14.90
N GLU A 470 -32.74 -7.70 15.89
CA GLU A 470 -31.26 -7.72 15.92
C GLU A 470 -30.69 -8.79 14.97
N ASP A 471 -31.41 -9.89 14.76
CA ASP A 471 -31.05 -10.96 13.84
C ASP A 471 -31.13 -10.49 12.39
N LEU A 472 -32.21 -9.82 11.99
CA LEU A 472 -32.40 -9.37 10.60
C LEU A 472 -31.34 -8.37 10.14
N VAL A 473 -30.91 -7.45 11.01
CA VAL A 473 -29.81 -6.52 10.66
C VAL A 473 -28.49 -7.26 10.43
N LYS A 474 -28.25 -8.36 11.14
CA LYS A 474 -27.07 -9.22 10.92
C LYS A 474 -27.20 -9.96 9.60
N HIS A 475 -28.33 -10.61 9.33
CA HIS A 475 -28.57 -11.27 8.05
C HIS A 475 -28.32 -10.33 6.88
N PHE A 476 -28.92 -9.15 6.94
CA PHE A 476 -28.75 -8.12 5.91
C PHE A 476 -27.28 -7.75 5.68
N PHE A 477 -26.56 -7.29 6.71
CA PHE A 477 -25.21 -6.77 6.52
C PHE A 477 -24.13 -7.85 6.39
N VAL A 478 -24.31 -9.03 7.00
CA VAL A 478 -23.42 -10.18 6.79
C VAL A 478 -23.55 -10.68 5.35
N SER A 479 -24.77 -10.85 4.82
CA SER A 479 -24.99 -11.25 3.42
C SER A 479 -24.50 -10.19 2.43
N ALA A 480 -24.61 -8.90 2.78
CA ALA A 480 -24.02 -7.82 2.00
C ALA A 480 -22.48 -7.91 1.94
N ALA A 481 -21.80 -8.07 3.09
CA ALA A 481 -20.34 -8.24 3.13
C ALA A 481 -19.87 -9.54 2.46
N MET A 482 -20.61 -10.64 2.60
CA MET A 482 -20.32 -11.88 1.86
C MET A 482 -20.44 -11.69 0.36
N THR A 483 -21.41 -10.90 -0.11
CA THR A 483 -21.55 -10.56 -1.53
C THR A 483 -20.33 -9.80 -2.03
N ALA A 484 -19.82 -8.84 -1.24
CA ALA A 484 -18.61 -8.09 -1.59
C ALA A 484 -17.32 -8.95 -1.57
N LEU A 485 -17.22 -9.90 -0.64
CA LEU A 485 -16.03 -10.74 -0.47
C LEU A 485 -15.99 -11.95 -1.41
N LEU A 486 -17.12 -12.63 -1.60
CA LEU A 486 -17.21 -13.94 -2.26
C LEU A 486 -18.15 -13.96 -3.48
N GLY A 487 -18.95 -12.90 -3.68
CA GLY A 487 -19.95 -12.82 -4.74
C GLY A 487 -21.35 -13.29 -4.32
N GLU A 488 -22.35 -12.91 -5.12
CA GLU A 488 -23.78 -13.12 -4.88
C GLU A 488 -24.16 -14.59 -4.66
N LYS A 489 -23.64 -15.50 -5.50
CA LYS A 489 -23.97 -16.92 -5.42
C LYS A 489 -23.59 -17.53 -4.08
N GLU A 490 -22.40 -17.20 -3.58
CA GLU A 490 -21.89 -17.72 -2.31
C GLU A 490 -22.65 -17.13 -1.12
N ALA A 491 -23.05 -15.84 -1.19
CA ALA A 491 -23.88 -15.22 -0.17
C ALA A 491 -25.26 -15.90 -0.05
N TYR A 492 -25.94 -16.20 -1.17
CA TYR A 492 -27.21 -16.93 -1.14
C TYR A 492 -27.06 -18.36 -0.60
N LEU A 493 -25.99 -19.06 -1.00
CA LEU A 493 -25.71 -20.41 -0.51
C LEU A 493 -25.47 -20.42 1.00
N TRP A 494 -24.75 -19.43 1.52
CA TRP A 494 -24.52 -19.30 2.95
C TRP A 494 -25.81 -19.03 3.72
N GLY A 495 -26.59 -18.03 3.31
CA GLY A 495 -27.87 -17.69 3.95
C GLY A 495 -28.81 -18.88 3.97
N PHE A 496 -29.06 -19.50 2.81
CA PHE A 496 -29.90 -20.70 2.72
C PHE A 496 -29.36 -21.89 3.52
N GLY A 497 -28.04 -22.10 3.51
CA GLY A 497 -27.40 -23.15 4.30
C GLY A 497 -27.57 -22.95 5.81
N LYS A 498 -27.55 -21.69 6.28
CA LYS A 498 -27.82 -21.32 7.68
C LYS A 498 -29.25 -21.70 8.06
N GLU A 499 -30.23 -21.34 7.23
CA GLU A 499 -31.64 -21.66 7.47
C GLU A 499 -31.90 -23.17 7.47
N LEU A 500 -31.21 -23.92 6.59
CA LEU A 500 -31.29 -25.39 6.60
C LEU A 500 -30.66 -26.00 7.87
N ALA A 501 -29.55 -25.45 8.35
CA ALA A 501 -28.92 -25.87 9.59
C ALA A 501 -29.82 -25.61 10.81
N ASP A 502 -30.44 -24.43 10.87
CA ASP A 502 -31.38 -24.07 11.94
C ASP A 502 -32.66 -24.90 11.91
N ALA A 503 -33.09 -25.35 10.74
CA ALA A 503 -34.24 -26.25 10.55
C ALA A 503 -33.98 -27.72 10.91
N THR A 504 -32.70 -28.14 10.95
CA THR A 504 -32.29 -29.52 11.23
C THR A 504 -31.78 -29.72 12.65
N ARG A 505 -31.32 -28.64 13.30
CA ARG A 505 -30.79 -28.68 14.66
C ARG A 505 -31.91 -28.78 15.68
N GLU A 506 -31.79 -29.76 16.59
CA GLU A 506 -32.68 -29.86 17.75
C GLU A 506 -32.53 -28.61 18.65
N GLY A 507 -33.63 -27.89 18.88
CA GLY A 507 -33.62 -26.59 19.56
C GLY A 507 -33.06 -25.44 18.72
N GLY A 508 -32.87 -25.61 17.40
CA GLY A 508 -32.59 -24.53 16.46
C GLY A 508 -33.81 -23.61 16.29
N SER A 509 -33.59 -22.42 15.71
CA SER A 509 -34.68 -21.45 15.48
C SER A 509 -35.67 -21.89 14.41
N GLY A 510 -35.37 -22.91 13.61
CA GLY A 510 -36.16 -23.30 12.44
C GLY A 510 -35.84 -22.47 11.19
N PHE A 511 -36.32 -22.93 10.04
CA PHE A 511 -36.18 -22.23 8.76
C PHE A 511 -37.00 -20.93 8.75
N SER A 512 -36.39 -19.83 8.34
CA SER A 512 -37.01 -18.50 8.31
C SER A 512 -36.97 -17.87 6.92
N PHE A 513 -38.15 -17.66 6.31
CA PHE A 513 -38.25 -16.84 5.10
C PHE A 513 -38.02 -15.36 5.40
N ALA A 514 -38.20 -14.92 6.65
CA ALA A 514 -37.82 -13.57 7.07
C ALA A 514 -36.30 -13.36 7.07
N ASP A 515 -35.53 -14.36 7.51
CA ASP A 515 -34.06 -14.36 7.48
C ASP A 515 -33.58 -14.38 6.02
N LEU A 516 -34.18 -15.22 5.17
CA LEU A 516 -33.91 -15.20 3.73
C LEU A 516 -34.27 -13.85 3.08
N ALA A 517 -35.36 -13.21 3.50
CA ALA A 517 -35.68 -11.88 2.99
C ALA A 517 -34.62 -10.84 3.35
N ALA A 518 -34.09 -10.90 4.57
CA ALA A 518 -32.99 -10.05 5.00
C ALA A 518 -31.68 -10.35 4.25
N ASP A 519 -31.33 -11.63 4.07
CA ASP A 519 -30.16 -12.04 3.31
C ASP A 519 -30.22 -11.54 1.86
N ARG A 520 -31.36 -11.76 1.20
CA ARG A 520 -31.57 -11.34 -0.20
C ARG A 520 -31.59 -9.83 -0.35
N ALA A 521 -32.21 -9.11 0.59
CA ALA A 521 -32.17 -7.66 0.62
C ALA A 521 -30.74 -7.13 0.80
N GLY A 522 -29.94 -7.76 1.65
CA GLY A 522 -28.52 -7.47 1.85
C GLY A 522 -27.68 -7.68 0.60
N VAL A 523 -27.89 -8.79 -0.11
CA VAL A 523 -27.26 -9.06 -1.41
C VAL A 523 -27.63 -8.00 -2.44
N ARG A 524 -28.93 -7.65 -2.55
CA ARG A 524 -29.42 -6.62 -3.48
C ARG A 524 -28.85 -5.24 -3.17
N PHE A 525 -28.71 -4.90 -1.89
CA PHE A 525 -28.08 -3.66 -1.43
C PHE A 525 -26.60 -3.62 -1.82
N ALA A 526 -25.84 -4.67 -1.51
CA ALA A 526 -24.43 -4.75 -1.88
C ALA A 526 -24.22 -4.58 -3.39
N LYS A 527 -25.04 -5.24 -4.22
CA LYS A 527 -24.98 -5.10 -5.68
C LYS A 527 -25.20 -3.66 -6.13
N GLY A 528 -26.18 -2.96 -5.55
CA GLY A 528 -26.45 -1.56 -5.86
C GLY A 528 -25.25 -0.67 -5.51
N VAL A 529 -24.74 -0.78 -4.28
CA VAL A 529 -23.63 0.04 -3.81
C VAL A 529 -22.33 -0.23 -4.59
N LEU A 530 -22.02 -1.49 -4.89
CA LEU A 530 -20.87 -1.87 -5.71
C LEU A 530 -20.98 -1.36 -7.16
N ALA A 531 -22.21 -1.22 -7.67
CA ALA A 531 -22.48 -0.58 -8.97
C ALA A 531 -22.51 0.96 -8.89
N GLY A 532 -22.28 1.55 -7.71
CA GLY A 532 -22.29 2.99 -7.49
C GLY A 532 -23.68 3.60 -7.36
N ASN A 533 -24.73 2.78 -7.19
CA ASN A 533 -26.12 3.25 -7.13
C ASN A 533 -26.93 2.55 -6.02
N PRO A 534 -27.17 3.21 -4.87
CA PRO A 534 -26.84 4.61 -4.58
C PRO A 534 -25.33 4.82 -4.31
N PRO A 535 -24.78 6.03 -4.58
CA PRO A 535 -23.42 6.36 -4.17
C PRO A 535 -23.31 6.42 -2.64
N THR A 536 -22.14 6.09 -2.09
CA THR A 536 -21.88 6.11 -0.64
C THR A 536 -22.13 7.48 -0.02
N ALA A 537 -21.83 8.57 -0.74
CA ALA A 537 -22.16 9.93 -0.31
C ALA A 537 -23.68 10.16 -0.12
N GLY A 538 -24.51 9.54 -0.95
CA GLY A 538 -25.98 9.56 -0.79
C GLY A 538 -26.39 8.81 0.48
N LEU A 539 -25.82 7.62 0.69
CA LEU A 539 -26.07 6.83 1.91
C LEU A 539 -25.67 7.58 3.18
N ALA A 540 -24.60 8.37 3.16
CA ALA A 540 -24.16 9.18 4.30
C ALA A 540 -25.20 10.22 4.75
N THR A 541 -26.07 10.66 3.84
CA THR A 541 -27.06 11.70 4.11
C THR A 541 -28.47 11.15 4.32
N SER A 542 -28.88 10.14 3.57
CA SER A 542 -30.28 9.74 3.48
C SER A 542 -30.54 8.26 3.77
N PHE A 543 -29.54 7.49 4.22
CA PHE A 543 -29.77 6.08 4.54
C PHE A 543 -30.83 5.92 5.64
N ARG A 544 -31.77 5.02 5.36
CA ARG A 544 -32.66 4.39 6.34
C ARG A 544 -32.79 2.91 6.02
N ILE A 545 -32.67 2.04 7.01
CA ILE A 545 -32.69 0.59 6.81
C ILE A 545 -34.01 0.10 6.19
N ASP A 546 -35.12 0.76 6.50
CA ASP A 546 -36.44 0.42 5.98
C ASP A 546 -36.63 0.72 4.48
N ASN A 547 -35.76 1.54 3.89
CA ASN A 547 -35.71 1.76 2.45
C ASN A 547 -35.03 0.60 1.70
N TYR A 548 -34.31 -0.28 2.40
CA TYR A 548 -33.51 -1.37 1.81
C TYR A 548 -33.92 -2.77 2.27
N LEU A 549 -34.64 -2.90 3.39
CA LEU A 549 -35.18 -4.16 3.90
C LEU A 549 -36.72 -4.13 3.87
N PRO A 550 -37.42 -5.09 3.20
CA PRO A 550 -38.88 -5.08 3.15
C PRO A 550 -39.52 -5.40 4.51
N ALA A 551 -40.84 -5.15 4.60
CA ALA A 551 -41.63 -5.65 5.71
C ALA A 551 -41.65 -7.18 5.68
N ILE A 552 -41.38 -7.79 6.84
CA ILE A 552 -41.30 -9.24 7.01
C ILE A 552 -42.66 -9.86 7.35
N ASP A 553 -43.69 -9.03 7.58
CA ASP A 553 -45.01 -9.50 7.99
C ASP A 553 -45.56 -10.54 7.02
N GLY A 554 -46.03 -11.66 7.60
CA GLY A 554 -46.60 -12.78 6.85
C GLY A 554 -45.57 -13.68 6.15
N LEU A 555 -44.25 -13.45 6.33
CA LEU A 555 -43.25 -14.43 5.90
C LEU A 555 -43.20 -15.59 6.90
N PRO A 556 -43.28 -16.86 6.44
CA PRO A 556 -43.21 -18.01 7.34
C PRO A 556 -41.84 -18.12 8.01
N GLU A 557 -41.81 -18.40 9.30
CA GLU A 557 -40.57 -18.59 10.07
C GLU A 557 -40.74 -19.68 11.14
N GLY A 558 -39.62 -20.16 11.68
CA GLY A 558 -39.64 -21.18 12.72
C GLY A 558 -39.98 -22.59 12.24
N LEU A 559 -39.79 -22.89 10.95
CA LEU A 559 -40.24 -24.15 10.37
C LEU A 559 -39.19 -25.26 10.54
N PRO A 560 -39.54 -26.42 11.13
CA PRO A 560 -38.70 -27.61 11.06
C PRO A 560 -38.50 -28.08 9.62
N LEU A 561 -37.38 -28.75 9.32
CA LEU A 561 -37.07 -29.19 7.95
C LEU A 561 -38.20 -30.02 7.32
N ASN A 562 -38.82 -30.92 8.09
CA ASN A 562 -39.92 -31.75 7.58
C ASN A 562 -41.12 -30.91 7.12
N ASP A 563 -41.41 -29.82 7.82
CA ASP A 563 -42.51 -28.92 7.47
C ASP A 563 -42.16 -28.06 6.25
N VAL A 564 -40.89 -27.65 6.12
CA VAL A 564 -40.39 -27.00 4.89
C VAL A 564 -40.56 -27.92 3.69
N VAL A 565 -40.08 -29.17 3.76
CA VAL A 565 -40.16 -30.17 2.68
C VAL A 565 -41.61 -30.49 2.33
N LYS A 566 -42.47 -30.65 3.33
CA LYS A 566 -43.89 -30.95 3.12
C LYS A 566 -44.62 -29.79 2.44
N THR A 567 -44.39 -28.57 2.91
CA THR A 567 -45.17 -27.38 2.53
C THR A 567 -44.65 -26.75 1.24
N TYR A 568 -43.33 -26.60 1.11
CA TYR A 568 -42.66 -25.90 0.02
C TYR A 568 -41.85 -26.82 -0.89
N GLY A 569 -41.60 -28.07 -0.49
CA GLY A 569 -40.69 -28.95 -1.21
C GLY A 569 -39.23 -28.65 -0.92
N GLY A 570 -38.36 -28.96 -1.87
CA GLY A 570 -36.93 -28.63 -1.82
C GLY A 570 -36.56 -27.42 -2.67
N GLN A 571 -35.29 -27.07 -2.66
CA GLN A 571 -34.75 -26.05 -3.57
C GLN A 571 -35.01 -26.46 -5.03
N GLY A 572 -35.75 -25.62 -5.78
CA GLY A 572 -36.20 -25.92 -7.15
C GLY A 572 -37.65 -26.37 -7.27
N ASP A 573 -38.36 -26.62 -6.16
CA ASP A 573 -39.81 -26.84 -6.18
C ASP A 573 -40.54 -25.51 -6.49
N PRO A 574 -41.56 -25.51 -7.37
CA PRO A 574 -42.32 -24.30 -7.70
C PRO A 574 -42.90 -23.56 -6.49
N ARG A 575 -43.28 -24.28 -5.43
CA ARG A 575 -43.85 -23.68 -4.20
C ARG A 575 -42.81 -22.91 -3.41
N PHE A 576 -41.60 -23.47 -3.29
CA PHE A 576 -40.47 -22.79 -2.69
C PHE A 576 -40.07 -21.57 -3.52
N ASN A 577 -39.96 -21.73 -4.85
CA ASN A 577 -39.60 -20.64 -5.75
C ASN A 577 -40.63 -19.49 -5.71
N ALA A 578 -41.93 -19.80 -5.59
CA ALA A 578 -42.96 -18.78 -5.44
C ALA A 578 -42.79 -17.91 -4.18
N GLN A 579 -42.31 -18.49 -3.08
CA GLN A 579 -41.98 -17.70 -1.87
C GLN A 579 -40.74 -16.82 -2.06
N ILE A 580 -39.72 -17.34 -2.75
CA ILE A 580 -38.53 -16.55 -3.10
C ILE A 580 -38.89 -15.40 -4.05
N GLU A 581 -39.73 -15.65 -5.05
CA GLU A 581 -40.23 -14.64 -5.97
C GLU A 581 -41.06 -13.57 -5.24
N GLU A 582 -41.88 -13.95 -4.26
CA GLU A 582 -42.61 -12.99 -3.43
C GLU A 582 -41.65 -12.11 -2.63
N ILE A 583 -40.61 -12.68 -2.03
CA ILE A 583 -39.56 -11.91 -1.33
C ILE A 583 -38.88 -10.94 -2.30
N ASP A 584 -38.50 -11.40 -3.48
CA ASP A 584 -37.83 -10.55 -4.50
C ASP A 584 -38.74 -9.42 -4.97
N ARG A 585 -40.04 -9.69 -5.15
CA ARG A 585 -41.04 -8.65 -5.46
C ARG A 585 -41.11 -7.59 -4.37
N ARG A 586 -41.14 -7.99 -3.10
CA ARG A 586 -41.15 -7.05 -1.97
C ARG A 586 -39.88 -6.21 -1.92
N ILE A 587 -38.72 -6.81 -2.18
CA ILE A 587 -37.44 -6.09 -2.26
C ILE A 587 -37.49 -5.06 -3.40
N GLU A 588 -37.84 -5.47 -4.61
CA GLU A 588 -37.86 -4.57 -5.77
C GLU A 588 -38.91 -3.45 -5.68
N ALA A 589 -39.93 -3.60 -4.84
CA ALA A 589 -40.92 -2.56 -4.55
C ALA A 589 -40.44 -1.49 -3.56
N LEU A 590 -39.25 -1.65 -2.94
CA LEU A 590 -38.75 -0.72 -1.93
C LEU A 590 -38.46 0.68 -2.51
N PRO A 591 -38.55 1.75 -1.70
CA PRO A 591 -38.26 3.13 -2.13
C PRO A 591 -36.89 3.27 -2.82
N ALA A 592 -35.87 2.56 -2.33
CA ALA A 592 -34.53 2.62 -2.89
C ALA A 592 -34.40 2.07 -4.32
N TYR A 593 -35.33 1.23 -4.78
CA TYR A 593 -35.27 0.55 -6.08
C TYR A 593 -36.43 0.91 -7.02
N SER A 594 -37.57 1.31 -6.46
CA SER A 594 -38.76 1.74 -7.21
C SER A 594 -38.58 3.09 -7.91
N LEU A 595 -37.83 4.02 -7.32
CA LEU A 595 -37.53 5.33 -7.94
C LEU A 595 -36.68 5.21 -9.21
N MET A 596 -35.76 4.25 -9.28
CA MET A 596 -34.93 3.99 -10.47
C MET A 596 -35.74 3.49 -11.68
N ARG A 597 -36.90 2.85 -11.47
CA ARG A 597 -37.76 2.38 -12.58
C ARG A 597 -38.55 3.51 -13.25
N LEU A 598 -38.61 4.70 -12.64
CA LEU A 598 -39.38 5.85 -13.15
C LEU A 598 -38.52 6.84 -13.97
N GLY A 599 -37.21 6.62 -14.11
CA GLY A 599 -36.33 7.46 -14.93
C GLY A 599 -36.17 8.90 -14.42
N LEU A 600 -36.45 9.15 -13.14
CA LEU A 600 -36.16 10.43 -12.49
C LEU A 600 -34.81 10.32 -11.77
N PRO A 601 -33.99 11.40 -11.82
CA PRO A 601 -32.59 11.40 -11.37
C PRO A 601 -32.41 11.04 -9.89
#